data_AF-A0A075I4R0-F1
#
_entry.id   AF-A0A075I4R0-F1
#
_cell.length_a   1.000
_cell.length_b   1.000
_cell.length_c   1.000
_cell.angle_alpha   90.00
_cell.angle_beta   90.00
_cell.angle_gamma   90.00
#
_symmetry.space_group_name_H-M   'P 1'
#
loop_
_entity.id
_entity.type
_entity.pdbx_description
1 polymer ?
#
loop_
_entity_poly.entity_id
_entity_poly.type
_entity_poly.pdbx_seq_one_letter_code
_entity_poly.pdbx_strand_id
1 'polypeptide(L)'
;MNPNKNKINELISPITESIGIERATPSLLSRMLKSTMGFSDLIEDNSHSKIISQKYRYMTENSLFSDCYFYLGYINRNNFKKIQDLHRKPELIHILKTGFDLESDTTKIESEATKLHESTNYLLSLSHE
;
A
#
# COMPACT_ATOMS: atom_id res chain seq x y z
N MET A 1 -17.89 17.14 -24.57
CA MET A 1 -17.09 16.23 -23.71
C MET A 1 -16.65 15.07 -24.59
N ASN A 2 -15.35 14.73 -24.66
CA ASN A 2 -14.85 13.70 -25.59
C ASN A 2 -15.19 12.29 -25.04
N PRO A 3 -16.08 11.51 -25.69
CA PRO A 3 -16.55 10.22 -25.16
C PRO A 3 -15.42 9.19 -24.97
N ASN A 4 -14.35 9.26 -25.76
CA ASN A 4 -13.19 8.37 -25.61
C ASN A 4 -12.39 8.63 -24.31
N LYS A 5 -12.39 9.87 -23.80
CA LYS A 5 -11.75 10.15 -22.50
C LYS A 5 -12.48 9.49 -21.34
N ASN A 6 -13.81 9.36 -21.43
CA ASN A 6 -14.60 8.77 -20.35
C ASN A 6 -14.29 7.28 -20.19
N LYS A 7 -14.20 6.57 -21.32
CA LYS A 7 -13.91 5.13 -21.34
C LYS A 7 -12.50 4.78 -20.84
N ILE A 8 -11.50 5.62 -21.15
CA ILE A 8 -10.13 5.45 -20.63
C ILE A 8 -10.09 5.65 -19.11
N ASN A 9 -10.77 6.69 -18.61
CA ASN A 9 -10.81 6.96 -17.17
C ASN A 9 -11.52 5.82 -16.42
N GLU A 10 -12.60 5.27 -16.97
CA GLU A 10 -13.32 4.11 -16.41
C GLU A 10 -12.43 2.86 -16.32
N LEU A 11 -11.47 2.66 -17.23
CA LEU A 11 -10.53 1.53 -17.21
C LEU A 11 -9.36 1.72 -16.24
N ILE A 12 -8.91 2.96 -16.08
CA ILE A 12 -7.76 3.29 -15.22
C ILE A 12 -8.18 3.38 -13.73
N SER A 13 -9.42 3.78 -13.43
CA SER A 13 -9.91 3.95 -12.05
C SER A 13 -9.75 2.66 -11.23
N PRO A 14 -10.23 1.48 -11.68
CA PRO A 14 -10.08 0.24 -10.91
C PRO A 14 -8.62 -0.14 -10.67
N ILE A 15 -7.74 0.13 -11.64
CA ILE A 15 -6.31 -0.15 -11.54
C ILE A 15 -5.66 0.75 -10.48
N THR A 16 -5.91 2.06 -10.55
CA THR A 16 -5.35 3.07 -9.64
C THR A 16 -5.87 2.95 -8.21
N GLU A 17 -7.15 2.60 -8.05
CA GLU A 17 -7.76 2.24 -6.77
C GLU A 17 -7.08 1.01 -6.16
N SER A 18 -6.92 -0.07 -6.95
CA SER A 18 -6.40 -1.36 -6.47
C SER A 18 -4.91 -1.34 -6.10
N ILE A 19 -4.10 -0.54 -6.79
CA ILE A 19 -2.67 -0.38 -6.45
C ILE A 19 -2.45 0.62 -5.30
N GLY A 20 -3.51 1.28 -4.84
CA GLY A 20 -3.49 2.15 -3.69
C GLY A 20 -2.81 3.50 -3.87
N ILE A 21 -2.58 3.95 -5.11
CA ILE A 21 -2.01 5.29 -5.39
C ILE A 21 -2.88 6.37 -4.75
N GLU A 22 -4.20 6.23 -4.84
CA GLU A 22 -5.17 7.19 -4.30
C GLU A 22 -5.46 6.98 -2.79
N ARG A 23 -4.99 5.88 -2.21
CA ARG A 23 -5.24 5.53 -0.81
C ARG A 23 -4.29 6.23 0.17
N ALA A 24 -3.21 6.80 -0.33
CA ALA A 24 -2.14 7.41 0.46
C ALA A 24 -2.57 8.72 1.14
N THR A 25 -3.44 8.60 2.15
CA THR A 25 -3.89 9.75 2.95
C THR A 25 -2.90 10.07 4.06
N PRO A 26 -2.77 11.34 4.50
CA PRO A 26 -1.88 11.70 5.61
C PRO A 26 -2.15 10.90 6.89
N SER A 27 -3.42 10.61 7.19
CA SER A 27 -3.81 9.83 8.37
C SER A 27 -3.41 8.35 8.27
N LEU A 28 -3.54 7.75 7.08
CA LEU A 28 -3.05 6.40 6.82
C LEU A 28 -1.52 6.34 6.94
N LEU A 29 -0.82 7.22 6.25
CA LEU A 29 0.65 7.24 6.23
C LEU A 29 1.22 7.48 7.64
N SER A 30 0.58 8.31 8.47
CA SER A 30 0.99 8.51 9.86
C SER A 30 0.82 7.23 10.71
N ARG A 31 -0.26 6.48 10.52
CA ARG A 31 -0.47 5.18 11.20
C ARG A 31 0.53 4.14 10.72
N MET A 32 0.72 4.03 9.40
CA MET A 32 1.72 3.14 8.81
C MET A 32 3.12 3.47 9.32
N LEU A 33 3.50 4.75 9.42
CA LEU A 33 4.80 5.18 9.95
C LEU A 33 5.03 4.64 11.37
N LYS A 34 4.08 4.85 12.27
CA LYS A 34 4.20 4.40 13.68
C LYS A 34 4.43 2.90 13.75
N SER A 35 3.64 2.12 13.01
CA SER A 35 3.82 0.68 12.92
C SER A 35 5.16 0.29 12.29
N THR A 36 5.58 0.98 11.23
CA THR A 36 6.83 0.70 10.51
C THR A 36 8.05 0.95 11.39
N MET A 37 8.06 2.05 12.15
CA MET A 37 9.13 2.37 13.10
C MET A 37 9.19 1.35 14.23
N GLY A 38 8.06 1.11 14.91
CA GLY A 38 8.00 0.11 15.99
C GLY A 38 8.39 -1.28 15.51
N PHE A 39 7.98 -1.63 14.30
CA PHE A 39 8.36 -2.91 13.70
C PHE A 39 9.85 -2.97 13.34
N SER A 40 10.44 -1.88 12.86
CA SER A 40 11.88 -1.80 12.60
C SER A 40 12.69 -1.96 13.89
N ASP A 41 12.31 -1.25 14.95
CA ASP A 41 13.02 -1.28 16.24
C ASP A 41 12.96 -2.68 16.89
N LEU A 42 11.89 -3.43 16.66
CA LEU A 42 11.76 -4.82 17.13
C LEU A 42 12.67 -5.82 16.41
N ILE A 43 13.11 -5.50 15.19
CA ILE A 43 13.92 -6.40 14.36
C ILE A 43 15.40 -6.04 14.42
N GLU A 44 15.74 -4.74 14.47
CA GLU A 44 17.13 -4.27 14.53
C GLU A 44 17.25 -3.03 15.44
N ASP A 45 18.13 -3.10 16.44
CA ASP A 45 18.43 -1.99 17.35
C ASP A 45 19.57 -1.10 16.79
N ASN A 46 19.36 -0.50 15.61
CA ASN A 46 20.38 0.27 14.88
C ASN A 46 19.91 1.67 14.42
N SER A 47 18.96 2.29 15.13
CA SER A 47 18.43 3.63 14.84
C SER A 47 17.72 3.78 13.47
N HIS A 48 17.34 2.69 12.80
CA HIS A 48 16.60 2.72 11.54
C HIS A 48 15.28 3.51 11.61
N SER A 49 14.58 3.48 12.76
CA SER A 49 13.37 4.28 12.98
C SER A 49 13.58 5.78 12.76
N LYS A 50 14.74 6.34 13.11
CA LYS A 50 15.08 7.74 12.84
C LYS A 50 15.14 8.02 11.34
N ILE A 51 15.83 7.17 10.58
CA ILE A 51 15.95 7.31 9.11
C ILE A 51 14.57 7.20 8.44
N ILE A 52 13.75 6.25 8.89
CA ILE A 52 12.38 6.06 8.41
C ILE A 52 11.54 7.32 8.64
N SER A 53 11.60 7.90 9.84
CA SER A 53 10.86 9.11 10.19
C SER A 53 11.28 10.34 9.35
N GLN A 54 12.58 10.46 9.04
CA GLN A 54 13.11 11.55 8.22
C GLN A 54 12.68 11.42 6.76
N LYS A 55 12.76 10.21 6.19
CA LYS A 55 12.29 9.95 4.81
C LYS A 55 10.78 10.19 4.68
N TYR A 56 9.99 9.74 5.64
CA TYR A 56 8.57 10.03 5.72
C TYR A 56 8.29 11.53 5.69
N ARG A 57 8.94 12.29 6.59
CA ARG A 57 8.76 13.74 6.65
C ARG A 57 9.08 14.40 5.33
N TYR A 58 10.25 14.10 4.76
CA TYR A 58 10.64 14.62 3.45
C TYR A 58 9.59 14.35 2.38
N MET A 59 9.11 13.10 2.25
CA MET A 59 8.13 12.75 1.23
C MET A 59 6.80 13.47 1.44
N THR A 60 6.27 13.47 2.67
CA THR A 60 5.00 14.15 2.98
C THR A 60 5.06 15.67 2.85
N GLU A 61 6.16 16.30 3.29
CA GLU A 61 6.41 17.75 3.14
C GLU A 61 6.52 18.15 1.65
N ASN A 62 6.90 17.23 0.76
CA ASN A 62 7.01 17.43 -0.69
C ASN A 62 5.81 16.86 -1.49
N SER A 63 4.69 16.53 -0.84
CA SER A 63 3.48 15.95 -1.47
C SER A 63 3.69 14.62 -2.20
N LEU A 64 4.75 13.87 -1.86
CA LEU A 64 5.07 12.56 -2.43
C LEU A 64 4.34 11.44 -1.66
N PHE A 65 3.01 11.52 -1.58
CA PHE A 65 2.21 10.63 -0.73
C PHE A 65 2.25 9.17 -1.20
N SER A 66 2.09 8.92 -2.50
CA SER A 66 2.15 7.57 -3.06
C SER A 66 3.56 6.97 -2.92
N ASP A 67 4.61 7.75 -3.15
CA ASP A 67 5.99 7.31 -2.89
C ASP A 67 6.19 6.96 -1.41
N CYS A 68 5.64 7.77 -0.49
CA CYS A 68 5.67 7.49 0.93
C CYS A 68 4.96 6.19 1.28
N TYR A 69 3.81 5.92 0.66
CA TYR A 69 3.05 4.68 0.85
C TYR A 69 3.90 3.46 0.46
N PHE A 70 4.45 3.47 -0.76
CA PHE A 70 5.30 2.38 -1.26
C PHE A 70 6.60 2.23 -0.44
N TYR A 71 7.21 3.34 -0.01
CA TYR A 71 8.38 3.32 0.84
C TYR A 71 8.11 2.60 2.17
N LEU A 72 7.03 2.96 2.87
CA LEU A 72 6.67 2.32 4.14
C LEU A 72 6.34 0.83 3.94
N GLY A 73 5.59 0.49 2.89
CA GLY A 73 5.30 -0.90 2.53
C GLY A 73 6.57 -1.71 2.24
N TYR A 74 7.54 -1.12 1.55
CA TYR A 74 8.83 -1.74 1.25
C TYR A 74 9.64 -2.03 2.53
N ILE A 75 9.73 -1.06 3.44
CA ILE A 75 10.42 -1.25 4.73
C ILE A 75 9.74 -2.37 5.54
N ASN A 76 8.40 -2.35 5.64
CA ASN A 76 7.65 -3.40 6.33
C ASN A 76 7.89 -4.78 5.73
N ARG A 77 7.89 -4.91 4.39
CA ARG A 77 8.23 -6.16 3.72
C ARG A 77 9.62 -6.68 4.10
N ASN A 78 10.62 -5.80 4.13
CA ASN A 78 11.98 -6.20 4.45
C ASN A 78 12.15 -6.62 5.91
N ASN A 79 11.49 -5.92 6.83
CA ASN A 79 11.49 -6.28 8.25
C ASN A 79 10.73 -7.59 8.49
N PHE A 80 9.61 -7.80 7.78
CA PHE A 80 8.80 -9.02 7.86
C PHE A 80 9.59 -10.27 7.52
N LYS A 81 10.42 -10.22 6.47
CA LYS A 81 11.29 -11.33 6.06
C LYS A 81 12.32 -11.75 7.12
N LYS A 82 12.63 -10.88 8.07
CA LYS A 82 13.61 -11.15 9.13
C LYS A 82 12.99 -11.77 10.38
N ILE A 83 11.65 -11.79 10.50
CA ILE A 83 10.98 -12.46 11.63
C ILE A 83 11.09 -13.97 11.47
N GLN A 84 11.68 -14.63 12.47
CA GLN A 84 11.53 -16.06 12.69
C GLN A 84 10.34 -16.33 13.61
N ASP A 85 9.64 -17.45 13.40
CA ASP A 85 8.54 -17.92 14.24
C ASP A 85 7.41 -16.89 14.48
N LEU A 86 6.95 -16.19 13.45
CA LEU A 86 5.89 -15.17 13.57
C LEU A 86 4.61 -15.71 14.27
N HIS A 87 4.29 -16.99 14.08
CA HIS A 87 3.15 -17.66 14.74
C HIS A 87 3.23 -17.63 16.28
N ARG A 88 4.43 -17.41 16.85
CA ARG A 88 4.66 -17.26 18.29
C ARG A 88 4.59 -15.81 18.78
N LYS A 89 4.37 -14.86 17.87
CA LYS A 89 4.35 -13.42 18.14
C LYS A 89 3.02 -12.77 17.70
N PRO A 90 1.86 -13.21 18.24
CA PRO A 90 0.55 -12.71 17.84
C PRO A 90 0.37 -11.20 18.09
N GLU A 91 1.13 -10.62 19.02
CA GLU A 91 1.19 -9.19 19.29
C GLU A 91 1.61 -8.36 18.06
N LEU A 92 2.37 -8.96 17.14
CA LEU A 92 2.81 -8.30 15.91
C LEU A 92 1.69 -8.20 14.87
N ILE A 93 0.63 -8.99 14.97
CA ILE A 93 -0.43 -9.04 13.95
C ILE A 93 -1.08 -7.67 13.74
N HIS A 94 -1.37 -6.92 14.81
CA HIS A 94 -1.96 -5.58 14.72
C HIS A 94 -1.00 -4.56 14.11
N ILE A 95 0.28 -4.65 14.46
CA ILE A 95 1.35 -3.79 13.93
C ILE A 95 1.49 -4.05 12.43
N LEU A 96 1.53 -5.32 12.03
CA LEU A 96 1.66 -5.75 10.63
C LEU A 96 0.45 -5.35 9.81
N LYS A 97 -0.78 -5.59 10.29
CA LYS A 97 -2.01 -5.17 9.61
C LYS A 97 -2.00 -3.67 9.30
N THR A 98 -1.60 -2.86 10.28
CA THR A 98 -1.55 -1.40 10.12
C THR A 98 -0.39 -0.96 9.23
N GLY A 99 0.80 -1.56 9.38
CA GLY A 99 1.99 -1.21 8.60
C GLY A 99 1.87 -1.58 7.12
N PHE A 100 1.22 -2.69 6.82
CA PHE A 100 0.97 -3.14 5.45
C PHE A 100 -0.32 -2.58 4.84
N ASP A 101 -1.10 -1.79 5.58
CA ASP A 101 -2.44 -1.36 5.14
C ASP A 101 -3.31 -2.55 4.68
N LEU A 102 -3.26 -3.66 5.41
CA LEU A 102 -4.06 -4.84 5.10
C LEU A 102 -5.52 -4.55 5.44
N GLU A 103 -6.31 -4.20 4.43
CA GLU A 103 -7.75 -4.24 4.54
C GLU A 103 -8.20 -5.69 4.75
N SER A 104 -8.98 -5.92 5.80
CA SER A 104 -9.63 -7.21 6.06
C SER A 104 -11.06 -7.26 5.49
N ASP A 105 -11.43 -6.28 4.66
CA ASP A 105 -12.75 -6.23 4.04
C ASP A 105 -12.75 -7.14 2.80
N THR A 106 -13.13 -8.40 3.01
CA THR A 106 -13.20 -9.41 1.94
C THR A 106 -14.15 -9.01 0.83
N THR A 107 -15.24 -8.31 1.15
CA THR A 107 -16.22 -7.84 0.16
C THR A 107 -15.61 -6.78 -0.75
N LYS A 108 -14.81 -5.86 -0.17
CA LYS A 108 -14.06 -4.88 -0.97
C LYS A 108 -13.01 -5.54 -1.86
N ILE A 109 -12.26 -6.51 -1.33
CA ILE A 109 -11.27 -7.27 -2.11
C ILE A 109 -11.92 -7.99 -3.30
N GLU A 110 -13.04 -8.68 -3.08
CA GLU A 110 -13.78 -9.36 -4.15
C GLU A 110 -14.30 -8.39 -5.22
N SER A 111 -14.78 -7.22 -4.79
CA SER A 111 -15.22 -6.16 -5.71
C SER A 111 -14.06 -5.63 -6.56
N GLU A 112 -12.92 -5.31 -5.93
CA GLU A 112 -11.71 -4.82 -6.62
C GLU A 112 -11.17 -5.87 -7.60
N ALA A 113 -11.13 -7.15 -7.20
CA ALA A 113 -10.72 -8.25 -8.06
C ALA A 113 -11.64 -8.41 -9.28
N THR A 114 -12.95 -8.30 -9.09
CA THR A 114 -13.94 -8.37 -10.18
C THR A 114 -13.74 -7.21 -11.17
N LYS A 115 -13.64 -5.97 -10.68
CA LYS A 115 -13.42 -4.79 -11.52
C LYS A 115 -12.10 -4.87 -12.30
N LEU A 116 -11.03 -5.37 -11.68
CA LEU A 116 -9.74 -5.59 -12.33
C LEU A 116 -9.84 -6.64 -13.43
N HIS A 117 -10.52 -7.75 -13.17
CA HIS A 117 -10.73 -8.82 -14.14
C HIS A 117 -11.49 -8.31 -15.38
N GLU A 118 -12.59 -7.60 -15.18
CA GLU A 118 -13.40 -6.99 -16.24
C GLU A 118 -12.58 -5.98 -17.06
N SER A 119 -11.86 -5.09 -16.39
CA SER A 119 -11.01 -4.08 -17.04
C SER A 119 -9.91 -4.73 -17.88
N THR A 120 -9.28 -5.78 -17.36
CA THR A 120 -8.22 -6.52 -18.06
C THR A 120 -8.77 -7.23 -19.30
N ASN A 121 -9.90 -7.94 -19.17
CA ASN A 121 -10.53 -8.62 -20.30
C ASN A 121 -10.97 -7.64 -21.39
N TYR A 122 -11.48 -6.48 -21.01
CA TYR A 122 -11.81 -5.43 -21.97
C TYR A 122 -10.55 -4.95 -22.71
N LEU A 123 -9.45 -4.65 -22.01
CA LEU A 123 -8.19 -4.25 -22.64
C LEU A 123 -7.62 -5.33 -23.58
N LEU A 124 -7.76 -6.61 -23.22
CA LEU A 124 -7.35 -7.74 -24.06
C LEU A 124 -8.21 -7.86 -25.33
N SER A 125 -9.51 -7.55 -25.24
CA SER A 125 -10.40 -7.56 -26.41
C SER A 125 -10.02 -6.49 -27.44
N LEU A 126 -9.53 -5.32 -27.00
CA LEU A 126 -9.04 -4.26 -27.89
C LEU A 126 -7.74 -4.61 -28.61
N SER A 127 -6.96 -5.57 -28.08
CA SER A 127 -5.70 -6.00 -28.69
C SER A 127 -5.87 -7.12 -29.72
N HIS A 128 -7.11 -7.60 -29.91
CA HIS A 128 -7.48 -8.62 -30.89
C HIS A 128 -8.33 -8.05 -32.06
N GLU A 129 -8.46 -6.72 -32.15
CA GLU A 129 -8.94 -5.96 -33.32
C GLU A 129 -7.77 -5.38 -34.12
#